data_AF-A0A497FU33-F1
#
_entry.id   AF-A0A497FU33-F1
#
_cell.length_a   1.000
_cell.length_b   1.000
_cell.length_c   1.000
_cell.angle_alpha   90.00
_cell.angle_beta   90.00
_cell.angle_gamma   90.00
#
_symmetry.space_group_name_H-M   'P 1'
#
loop_
_entity.id
_entity.type
_entity.pdbx_description
1 polymer ?
#
loop_
_entity_poly.entity_id
_entity_poly.type
_entity_poly.pdbx_seq_one_letter_code
_entity_poly.pdbx_strand_id
1 'polypeptide(L)'
;MKNIVDAHTHLGDFPLFNVKLDAESMIKIMNEYGIEKAVVFSLPNELTLKAVKKYPRRLIGFIWINPHQGEKALKQIDQAVLEWGFKGIKMHPLLDAYLPDQEIVYPVMERARRYRIPVFFHCGHPPWSLPWHFSSLADRFPDVTIILGHMGHGHIVYINGAIDVAKEHDNIFLETSGMPMHS
;
A
#
# COMPACT_ATOMS: atom_id res chain seq x y z
N MET A 1 -12.42 21.09 -12.71
CA MET A 1 -12.77 19.73 -12.22
C MET A 1 -11.79 19.39 -11.11
N LYS A 2 -12.22 18.73 -10.03
CA LYS A 2 -11.30 18.29 -8.98
C LYS A 2 -10.53 17.08 -9.49
N ASN A 3 -9.20 17.12 -9.43
CA ASN A 3 -8.34 15.99 -9.77
C ASN A 3 -8.35 15.01 -8.58
N ILE A 4 -9.25 14.03 -8.60
CA ILE A 4 -9.37 13.01 -7.53
C ILE A 4 -8.46 11.84 -7.87
N VAL A 5 -7.59 11.46 -6.93
CA VAL A 5 -6.76 10.26 -7.00
C VAL A 5 -7.17 9.32 -5.89
N ASP A 6 -7.60 8.12 -6.25
CA ASP A 6 -7.84 7.04 -5.30
C ASP A 6 -6.50 6.37 -4.96
N ALA A 7 -6.13 6.36 -3.69
CA ALA A 7 -4.83 5.86 -3.24
C ALA A 7 -4.84 4.35 -2.88
N HIS A 8 -6.00 3.68 -2.88
CA HIS A 8 -6.11 2.31 -2.38
C HIS A 8 -7.15 1.51 -3.16
N THR A 9 -6.71 0.84 -4.22
CA THR A 9 -7.58 -0.06 -4.97
C THR A 9 -6.91 -1.41 -5.25
N HIS A 10 -7.75 -2.45 -5.32
CA HIS A 10 -7.32 -3.83 -5.56
C HIS A 10 -7.85 -4.31 -6.89
N LEU A 11 -7.03 -5.08 -7.61
CA LEU A 11 -7.44 -5.79 -8.82
C LEU A 11 -7.35 -7.31 -8.60
N GLY A 12 -8.25 -8.06 -9.23
CA GLY A 12 -8.29 -9.52 -9.11
C GLY A 12 -9.38 -9.99 -8.15
N ASP A 13 -9.18 -11.16 -7.57
CA ASP A 13 -10.13 -11.83 -6.69
C ASP A 13 -9.48 -12.06 -5.32
N PHE A 14 -10.04 -11.42 -4.30
CA PHE A 14 -9.62 -11.53 -2.90
C PHE A 14 -10.79 -12.02 -2.04
N PRO A 15 -11.03 -13.34 -1.98
CA PRO A 15 -12.16 -13.90 -1.26
C PRO A 15 -12.15 -13.57 0.24
N LEU A 16 -10.96 -13.50 0.85
CA LEU A 16 -10.80 -13.18 2.28
C LEU A 16 -11.36 -11.78 2.64
N PHE A 17 -11.38 -10.87 1.67
CA PHE A 17 -11.88 -9.51 1.84
C PHE A 17 -13.21 -9.27 1.12
N ASN A 18 -13.79 -10.30 0.49
CA ASN A 18 -14.96 -10.20 -0.38
C ASN A 18 -14.83 -9.13 -1.48
N VAL A 19 -13.62 -8.99 -2.05
CA VAL A 19 -13.31 -8.01 -3.10
C VAL A 19 -13.01 -8.73 -4.41
N LYS A 20 -13.73 -8.37 -5.48
CA LYS A 20 -13.45 -8.84 -6.83
C LYS A 20 -13.65 -7.73 -7.85
N LEU A 21 -12.58 -7.34 -8.54
CA LEU A 21 -12.64 -6.25 -9.51
C LEU A 21 -11.58 -6.40 -10.60
N ASP A 22 -12.01 -6.35 -11.87
CA ASP A 22 -11.09 -6.28 -13.02
C ASP A 22 -10.80 -4.83 -13.42
N ALA A 23 -9.80 -4.64 -14.28
CA ALA A 23 -9.35 -3.31 -14.69
C ALA A 23 -10.40 -2.54 -15.52
N GLU A 24 -11.25 -3.21 -16.29
CA GLU A 24 -12.27 -2.53 -17.09
C GLU A 24 -13.40 -2.01 -16.20
N SER A 25 -13.83 -2.84 -15.26
CA SER A 25 -14.82 -2.53 -14.24
C SER A 25 -14.32 -1.43 -13.30
N MET A 26 -13.03 -1.45 -12.92
CA MET A 26 -12.37 -0.35 -12.21
C MET A 26 -12.51 0.98 -12.97
N ILE A 27 -12.18 1.01 -14.26
CA ILE A 27 -12.28 2.23 -15.07
C ILE A 27 -13.73 2.72 -15.17
N LYS A 28 -14.72 1.82 -15.24
CA LYS A 28 -16.15 2.19 -15.23
C LYS A 28 -16.52 2.91 -13.92
N ILE A 29 -16.17 2.33 -12.77
CA ILE A 29 -16.39 2.94 -11.45
C ILE A 29 -15.68 4.29 -11.36
N MET A 30 -14.40 4.36 -11.77
CA MET A 30 -13.65 5.60 -11.76
C MET A 30 -14.33 6.70 -12.58
N ASN A 31 -14.91 6.37 -13.74
CA ASN A 31 -15.63 7.35 -14.57
C ASN A 31 -16.95 7.78 -13.92
N GLU A 32 -17.69 6.85 -13.31
CA GLU A 32 -18.95 7.11 -12.61
C GLU A 32 -18.77 8.08 -11.44
N TYR A 33 -17.70 7.92 -10.66
CA TYR A 33 -17.41 8.74 -9.48
C TYR A 33 -16.43 9.89 -9.73
N GLY A 34 -16.01 10.12 -10.98
CA GLY A 34 -15.10 11.22 -11.32
C GLY A 34 -13.68 11.08 -10.79
N ILE A 35 -13.20 9.84 -10.60
CA ILE A 35 -11.83 9.52 -10.17
C ILE A 35 -10.89 9.59 -11.38
N GLU A 36 -9.91 10.50 -11.33
CA GLU A 36 -8.95 10.71 -12.41
C GLU A 36 -7.93 9.58 -12.46
N LYS A 37 -7.34 9.21 -11.33
CA LYS A 37 -6.34 8.15 -11.23
C LYS A 37 -6.58 7.24 -10.03
N ALA A 38 -6.13 6.00 -10.13
CA ALA A 38 -6.16 5.06 -9.03
C ALA A 38 -4.79 4.39 -8.84
N VAL A 39 -4.35 4.27 -7.59
CA VAL A 39 -3.25 3.38 -7.21
C VAL A 39 -3.80 1.97 -7.12
N VAL A 40 -3.21 1.07 -7.91
CA VAL A 40 -3.64 -0.32 -8.05
C VAL A 40 -2.54 -1.29 -7.65
N PHE A 41 -2.92 -2.35 -6.97
CA PHE A 41 -2.06 -3.49 -6.66
C PHE A 41 -2.88 -4.78 -6.60
N SER A 42 -2.20 -5.91 -6.81
CA SER A 42 -2.81 -7.23 -6.92
C SER A 42 -1.81 -8.32 -6.58
N LEU A 43 -2.31 -9.49 -6.19
CA LEU A 43 -1.58 -10.75 -6.28
C LEU A 43 -2.32 -11.65 -7.28
N PRO A 44 -1.65 -12.15 -8.33
CA PRO A 44 -0.24 -11.92 -8.68
C PRO A 44 0.01 -10.54 -9.33
N ASN A 45 1.22 -9.99 -9.16
CA ASN A 45 1.58 -8.62 -9.60
C ASN A 45 1.43 -8.38 -11.12
N GLU A 46 1.48 -9.45 -11.92
CA GLU A 46 1.28 -9.41 -13.36
C GLU A 46 -0.10 -8.88 -13.74
N LEU A 47 -1.11 -9.01 -12.87
CA LEU A 47 -2.43 -8.41 -13.08
C LEU A 47 -2.35 -6.88 -13.02
N THR A 48 -1.63 -6.34 -12.03
CA THR A 48 -1.35 -4.90 -11.94
C THR A 48 -0.58 -4.42 -13.17
N LEU A 49 0.44 -5.17 -13.60
CA LEU A 49 1.23 -4.82 -14.78
C LEU A 49 0.37 -4.73 -16.04
N LYS A 50 -0.49 -5.73 -16.28
CA LYS A 50 -1.41 -5.75 -17.43
C LYS A 50 -2.37 -4.56 -17.38
N ALA A 51 -2.93 -4.26 -16.21
CA ALA A 51 -3.85 -3.14 -16.04
C ALA A 51 -3.17 -1.79 -16.30
N VAL A 52 -1.98 -1.56 -15.71
CA VAL A 52 -1.21 -0.32 -15.90
C VAL A 52 -0.79 -0.16 -17.37
N LYS A 53 -0.36 -1.23 -18.05
CA LYS A 53 -0.05 -1.17 -19.49
C LYS A 53 -1.28 -0.83 -20.35
N LYS A 54 -2.46 -1.31 -19.97
CA LYS A 54 -3.71 -1.03 -20.69
C LYS A 54 -4.21 0.39 -20.45
N TYR A 55 -4.03 0.93 -19.24
CA TYR A 55 -4.53 2.24 -18.82
C TYR A 55 -3.45 3.13 -18.17
N PRO A 56 -2.32 3.42 -18.84
CA PRO A 56 -1.12 4.01 -18.22
C PRO A 56 -1.30 5.46 -17.74
N ARG A 57 -2.33 6.15 -18.21
CA ARG A 57 -2.67 7.52 -17.77
C ARG A 57 -3.66 7.56 -16.61
N ARG A 58 -4.28 6.43 -16.29
CA ARG A 58 -5.36 6.30 -15.29
C ARG A 58 -4.93 5.46 -14.09
N LEU A 59 -4.09 4.45 -14.29
CA LEU A 59 -3.70 3.51 -13.24
C LEU A 59 -2.23 3.65 -12.87
N ILE A 60 -1.94 3.71 -11.57
CA ILE A 60 -0.60 3.80 -10.99
C ILE A 60 -0.31 2.48 -10.28
N GLY A 61 0.64 1.70 -10.79
CA GLY A 61 0.97 0.40 -10.21
C GLY A 61 1.88 0.50 -8.99
N PHE A 62 1.52 -0.18 -7.91
CA PHE A 62 2.42 -0.50 -6.81
C PHE A 62 2.76 -1.99 -6.86
N ILE A 63 4.00 -2.34 -6.48
CA ILE A 63 4.43 -3.75 -6.41
C ILE A 63 4.03 -4.32 -5.05
N TRP A 64 3.27 -5.41 -5.01
CA TRP A 64 3.00 -6.14 -3.78
C TRP A 64 4.12 -7.13 -3.51
N ILE A 65 4.77 -7.04 -2.36
CA ILE A 65 5.84 -7.94 -1.96
C ILE A 65 5.58 -8.61 -0.61
N ASN A 66 6.21 -9.76 -0.41
CA ASN A 66 6.37 -10.39 0.89
C ASN A 66 7.86 -10.34 1.27
N PRO A 67 8.25 -9.70 2.39
CA PRO A 67 9.65 -9.51 2.76
C PRO A 67 10.38 -10.82 3.11
N HIS A 68 9.66 -11.88 3.50
CA HIS A 68 10.24 -13.22 3.75
C HIS A 68 10.85 -13.86 2.51
N GLN A 69 10.52 -13.37 1.31
CA GLN A 69 11.16 -13.85 0.07
C GLN A 69 12.57 -13.26 -0.13
N GLY A 70 13.03 -12.39 0.77
CA GLY A 70 14.40 -11.86 0.79
C GLY A 70 14.81 -11.29 -0.56
N GLU A 71 15.93 -11.78 -1.09
CA GLU A 71 16.52 -11.28 -2.33
C GLU A 71 15.61 -11.41 -3.56
N LYS A 72 14.69 -12.38 -3.55
CA LYS A 72 13.68 -12.49 -4.62
C LYS A 72 12.73 -11.30 -4.59
N ALA A 73 12.24 -10.90 -3.42
CA ALA A 73 11.37 -9.73 -3.29
C ALA A 73 12.11 -8.45 -3.71
N LEU A 74 13.39 -8.30 -3.34
CA LEU A 74 14.18 -7.13 -3.73
C LEU A 74 14.38 -7.04 -5.25
N LYS A 75 14.64 -8.15 -5.93
CA LYS A 75 14.71 -8.19 -7.40
C LYS A 75 13.38 -7.85 -8.06
N GLN A 76 12.26 -8.26 -7.47
CA GLN A 76 10.93 -7.91 -7.97
C GLN A 76 10.64 -6.41 -7.83
N ILE A 77 11.07 -5.77 -6.73
CA ILE A 77 10.97 -4.32 -6.58
C ILE A 77 11.77 -3.61 -7.67
N ASP A 78 13.02 -4.03 -7.88
CA ASP A 78 13.88 -3.43 -8.90
C ASP A 78 13.27 -3.53 -10.29
N GLN A 79 12.78 -4.72 -10.64
CA GLN A 79 12.12 -4.95 -11.92
C GLN A 79 10.86 -4.09 -12.06
N ALA A 80 10.01 -4.04 -11.05
CA ALA A 80 8.77 -3.28 -11.10
C ALA A 80 9.01 -1.78 -11.28
N VAL A 81 10.02 -1.24 -10.60
CA VAL A 81 10.35 0.19 -10.70
C VAL A 81 11.04 0.51 -12.03
N LEU A 82 12.07 -0.26 -12.39
CA LEU A 82 12.94 0.06 -13.53
C LEU A 82 12.33 -0.35 -14.88
N GLU A 83 11.62 -1.47 -14.94
CA GLU A 83 11.08 -2.01 -16.19
C GLU A 83 9.58 -1.76 -16.34
N TRP A 84 8.81 -1.85 -15.25
CA TRP A 84 7.35 -1.72 -15.32
C TRP A 84 6.86 -0.30 -15.04
N GLY A 85 7.72 0.56 -14.50
CA GLY A 85 7.39 1.94 -14.17
C GLY A 85 6.47 2.09 -12.96
N PHE A 86 6.38 1.09 -12.09
CA PHE A 86 5.61 1.15 -10.85
C PHE A 86 6.15 2.24 -9.93
N LYS A 87 5.27 2.80 -9.10
CA LYS A 87 5.51 4.05 -8.36
C LYS A 87 5.45 3.90 -6.85
N GLY A 88 5.40 2.68 -6.34
CA GLY A 88 5.35 2.41 -4.90
C GLY A 88 5.36 0.92 -4.61
N ILE A 89 5.42 0.60 -3.33
CA ILE A 89 5.46 -0.76 -2.81
C ILE A 89 4.23 -0.96 -1.92
N LYS A 90 3.54 -2.10 -2.04
CA LYS A 90 2.48 -2.54 -1.13
C LYS A 90 3.00 -3.69 -0.28
N MET A 91 2.76 -3.57 1.03
CA MET A 91 3.16 -4.53 2.05
C MET A 91 1.95 -4.86 2.94
N HIS A 92 1.82 -6.13 3.35
CA HIS A 92 0.67 -6.60 4.12
C HIS A 92 1.09 -7.43 5.36
N PRO A 93 1.50 -6.77 6.46
CA PRO A 93 2.01 -7.45 7.65
C PRO A 93 1.10 -8.56 8.21
N LEU A 94 -0.23 -8.35 8.17
CA LEU A 94 -1.21 -9.35 8.60
C LEU A 94 -1.19 -10.65 7.76
N LEU A 95 -1.04 -10.56 6.44
CA LEU A 95 -1.09 -11.74 5.57
C LEU A 95 0.24 -12.48 5.57
N ASP A 96 1.34 -11.74 5.69
CA ASP A 96 2.68 -12.27 5.58
C ASP A 96 3.33 -12.56 6.96
N ALA A 97 2.65 -12.26 8.06
CA ALA A 97 3.02 -12.56 9.45
C ALA A 97 4.36 -11.97 9.93
N TYR A 98 4.52 -10.64 9.81
CA TYR A 98 5.66 -9.89 10.37
C TYR A 98 5.19 -8.61 11.06
N LEU A 99 6.07 -7.99 11.85
CA LEU A 99 5.85 -6.65 12.40
C LEU A 99 6.58 -5.60 11.53
N PRO A 100 5.99 -4.40 11.31
CA PRO A 100 6.58 -3.37 10.45
C PRO A 100 8.00 -2.94 10.84
N ASP A 101 8.34 -3.01 12.12
CA ASP A 101 9.63 -2.64 12.71
C ASP A 101 10.64 -3.80 12.78
N GLN A 102 10.34 -4.96 12.21
CA GLN A 102 11.29 -6.07 12.14
C GLN A 102 12.34 -5.84 11.04
N GLU A 103 13.56 -6.33 11.29
CA GLU A 103 14.71 -6.15 10.38
C GLU A 103 14.47 -6.72 8.98
N ILE A 104 13.56 -7.68 8.83
CA ILE A 104 13.18 -8.26 7.54
C ILE A 104 12.55 -7.23 6.58
N VAL A 105 11.98 -6.14 7.12
CA VAL A 105 11.36 -5.05 6.36
C VAL A 105 12.41 -4.05 5.86
N TYR A 106 13.54 -3.89 6.56
CA TYR A 106 14.52 -2.85 6.28
C TYR A 106 15.08 -2.89 4.85
N PRO A 107 15.43 -4.05 4.27
CA PRO A 107 15.89 -4.09 2.88
C PRO A 107 14.86 -3.59 1.86
N VAL A 108 13.56 -3.72 2.17
CA VAL A 108 12.48 -3.18 1.32
C VAL A 108 12.43 -1.65 1.43
N MET A 109 12.52 -1.13 2.66
CA MET A 109 12.59 0.31 2.91
C MET A 109 13.81 0.94 2.24
N GLU A 110 14.95 0.24 2.22
CA GLU A 110 16.15 0.67 1.50
C GLU A 110 15.94 0.82 -0.01
N ARG A 111 15.16 -0.09 -0.63
CA ARG A 111 14.77 0.06 -2.04
C ARG A 111 13.81 1.22 -2.23
N ALA A 112 12.85 1.38 -1.33
CA ALA A 112 11.92 2.51 -1.36
C ALA A 112 12.67 3.85 -1.30
N ARG A 113 13.64 3.97 -0.39
CA ARG A 113 14.57 5.09 -0.25
C ARG A 113 15.37 5.35 -1.52
N ARG A 114 16.05 4.31 -2.03
CA ARG A 114 16.88 4.39 -3.26
C ARG A 114 16.08 4.90 -4.45
N TYR A 115 14.86 4.43 -4.62
CA TYR A 115 14.00 4.80 -5.74
C TYR A 115 13.10 6.01 -5.49
N ARG A 116 13.11 6.55 -4.26
CA ARG A 116 12.24 7.65 -3.81
C ARG A 116 10.76 7.38 -4.07
N ILE A 117 10.31 6.18 -3.69
CA ILE A 117 8.92 5.75 -3.81
C ILE A 117 8.32 5.44 -2.44
N PRO A 118 7.01 5.66 -2.24
CA PRO A 118 6.34 5.35 -0.99
C PRO A 118 6.18 3.85 -0.75
N VAL A 119 6.05 3.48 0.53
CA VAL A 119 5.65 2.15 0.96
C VAL A 119 4.28 2.22 1.62
N PHE A 120 3.32 1.53 1.02
CA PHE A 120 1.96 1.37 1.52
C PHE A 120 1.86 0.12 2.37
N PHE A 121 1.49 0.27 3.64
CA PHE A 121 1.25 -0.84 4.54
C PHE A 121 -0.23 -1.03 4.82
N HIS A 122 -0.64 -2.29 4.95
CA HIS A 122 -1.87 -2.60 5.69
C HIS A 122 -1.67 -2.26 7.17
N CYS A 123 -2.59 -1.49 7.77
CA CYS A 123 -2.53 -1.06 9.18
C CYS A 123 -3.85 -1.39 9.90
N GLY A 124 -3.78 -1.62 11.21
CA GLY A 124 -4.92 -1.68 12.14
C GLY A 124 -5.32 -3.06 12.65
N HIS A 125 -4.58 -4.12 12.31
CA HIS A 125 -4.88 -5.48 12.78
C HIS A 125 -3.81 -6.04 13.70
N PRO A 126 -4.13 -6.34 14.97
CA PRO A 126 -3.22 -7.02 15.87
C PRO A 126 -2.98 -8.49 15.46
N PRO A 127 -1.84 -9.08 15.84
CA PRO A 127 -0.69 -8.38 16.43
C PRO A 127 0.17 -7.66 15.38
N TRP A 128 -0.05 -7.92 14.09
CA TRP A 128 0.94 -7.68 13.04
C TRP A 128 1.04 -6.25 12.52
N SER A 129 0.01 -5.43 12.64
CA SER A 129 -0.06 -4.13 11.93
C SER A 129 -0.58 -2.99 12.79
N LEU A 130 -0.32 -3.05 14.10
CA LEU A 130 -0.68 -1.97 15.01
C LEU A 130 0.10 -0.68 14.69
N PRO A 131 -0.52 0.50 14.82
CA PRO A 131 0.08 1.78 14.42
C PRO A 131 1.46 2.08 15.02
N TRP A 132 1.69 1.72 16.28
CA TRP A 132 2.92 2.07 16.99
C TRP A 132 4.19 1.40 16.43
N HIS A 133 4.06 0.25 15.76
CA HIS A 133 5.20 -0.36 15.05
C HIS A 133 5.74 0.54 13.93
N PHE A 134 4.91 1.40 13.36
CA PHE A 134 5.33 2.30 12.28
C PHE A 134 6.12 3.51 12.79
N SER A 135 6.00 3.89 14.08
CA SER A 135 6.82 4.96 14.67
C SER A 135 8.31 4.59 14.60
N SER A 136 8.67 3.42 15.12
CA SER A 136 10.05 2.92 15.09
C SER A 136 10.61 2.79 13.67
N LEU A 137 9.75 2.41 12.72
CA LEU A 137 10.12 2.31 11.30
C LEU A 137 10.36 3.69 10.69
N ALA A 138 9.51 4.68 11.00
CA ALA A 138 9.63 6.05 10.53
C ALA A 138 10.87 6.75 11.08
N ASP A 139 11.20 6.55 12.36
CA ASP A 139 12.44 7.04 12.97
C ASP A 139 13.69 6.55 12.22
N ARG A 140 13.66 5.29 11.75
CA ARG A 140 14.76 4.67 11.02
C ARG A 140 14.84 5.11 9.56
N PHE A 141 13.70 5.39 8.94
CA PHE A 141 13.59 5.76 7.52
C PHE A 141 12.83 7.08 7.34
N PRO A 142 13.32 8.20 7.94
CA PRO A 142 12.59 9.46 7.96
C PRO A 142 12.44 10.10 6.56
N ASP A 143 13.22 9.65 5.58
CA ASP A 143 13.18 10.09 4.19
C ASP A 143 12.32 9.22 3.27
N VAL A 144 11.72 8.15 3.80
CA VAL A 144 10.80 7.27 3.07
C VAL A 144 9.37 7.58 3.48
N THR A 145 8.51 7.88 2.50
CA THR A 145 7.08 8.04 2.73
C THR A 145 6.43 6.70 3.08
N ILE A 146 5.79 6.64 4.24
CA ILE A 146 5.04 5.48 4.75
C ILE A 146 3.55 5.83 4.69
N ILE A 147 2.74 4.98 4.04
CA ILE A 147 1.29 5.15 3.95
C ILE A 147 0.61 4.08 4.80
N LEU A 148 -0.16 4.49 5.80
CA LEU A 148 -0.93 3.61 6.67
C LEU A 148 -2.33 3.40 6.10
N GLY A 149 -2.50 2.28 5.39
CA GLY A 149 -3.79 1.86 4.85
C GLY A 149 -4.81 1.61 5.95
N HIS A 150 -6.03 2.08 5.72
CA HIS A 150 -7.14 1.98 6.66
C HIS A 150 -6.95 2.69 8.00
N MET A 151 -5.88 3.48 8.19
CA MET A 151 -5.70 4.34 9.37
C MET A 151 -6.09 3.71 10.73
N GLY A 152 -5.75 2.43 10.98
CA GLY A 152 -6.08 1.74 12.24
C GLY A 152 -7.30 0.79 12.23
N HIS A 153 -7.94 0.57 11.08
CA HIS A 153 -8.92 -0.52 10.86
C HIS A 153 -10.10 -0.61 11.84
N GLY A 154 -10.86 0.48 11.99
CA GLY A 154 -12.19 0.51 12.62
C GLY A 154 -12.20 0.48 14.14
N HIS A 155 -11.09 0.12 14.78
CA HIS A 155 -10.97 0.12 16.24
C HIS A 155 -10.47 1.48 16.74
N ILE A 156 -11.25 2.15 17.60
CA ILE A 156 -10.97 3.54 18.02
C ILE A 156 -9.57 3.75 18.59
N VAL A 157 -9.06 2.79 19.36
CA VAL A 157 -7.71 2.89 19.96
C VAL A 157 -6.63 2.89 18.88
N TYR A 158 -6.81 2.10 17.81
CA TYR A 158 -5.84 2.00 16.73
C TYR A 158 -5.98 3.16 15.74
N ILE A 159 -7.20 3.68 15.56
CA ILE A 159 -7.43 4.92 14.82
C ILE A 159 -6.70 6.08 15.50
N ASN A 160 -6.87 6.25 16.82
CA ASN A 160 -6.15 7.27 17.57
C ASN A 160 -4.64 7.05 17.51
N GLY A 161 -4.17 5.82 17.67
CA GLY A 161 -2.75 5.50 17.52
C GLY A 161 -2.18 5.85 16.14
N ALA A 162 -2.93 5.61 15.05
CA ALA A 162 -2.50 6.00 13.71
C ALA A 162 -2.44 7.52 13.55
N ILE A 163 -3.41 8.25 14.10
CA ILE A 163 -3.42 9.72 14.11
C ILE A 163 -2.23 10.28 14.90
N ASP A 164 -1.96 9.74 16.08
CA ASP A 164 -0.88 10.22 16.94
C ASP A 164 0.49 9.97 16.30
N VAL A 165 0.72 8.75 15.79
CA VAL A 165 1.95 8.41 15.07
C VAL A 165 2.12 9.29 13.81
N ALA A 166 1.05 9.58 13.06
CA ALA A 166 1.15 10.48 11.90
C ALA A 166 1.42 11.96 12.27
N LYS A 167 1.05 12.41 13.48
CA LYS A 167 1.37 13.77 13.96
C LYS A 167 2.81 13.90 14.41
N GLU A 168 3.40 12.80 14.89
CA GLU A 168 4.78 12.77 15.39
C GLU A 168 5.81 12.61 14.26
N HIS A 169 5.39 12.12 13.08
CA HIS A 169 6.27 11.76 11.97
C HIS A 169 5.82 12.39 10.64
N ASP A 170 6.60 13.33 10.11
CA ASP A 170 6.31 14.04 8.85
C ASP A 170 6.26 13.14 7.61
N ASN A 171 6.85 11.94 7.67
CA ASN A 171 6.88 10.98 6.58
C ASN A 171 5.76 9.92 6.65
N ILE A 172 4.85 10.01 7.62
CA ILE A 172 3.69 9.11 7.74
C ILE A 172 2.42 9.78 7.21
N PHE A 173 1.76 9.09 6.29
CA PHE A 173 0.50 9.52 5.69
C PHE A 173 -0.62 8.53 6.02
N LEU A 174 -1.80 9.04 6.32
CA LEU A 174 -2.97 8.22 6.59
C LEU A 174 -3.81 8.05 5.33
N GLU A 175 -4.17 6.80 5.05
CA GLU A 175 -5.11 6.45 4.00
C GLU A 175 -6.40 5.92 4.66
N THR A 176 -7.54 6.54 4.31
CA THR A 176 -8.76 6.49 5.13
C THR A 176 -9.82 5.51 4.63
N SER A 177 -9.53 4.70 3.61
CA SER A 177 -10.48 3.74 3.04
C SER A 177 -10.87 2.65 4.05
N GLY A 178 -12.10 2.17 3.92
CA GLY A 178 -12.64 1.14 4.80
C GLY A 178 -12.94 1.61 6.22
N MET A 179 -13.05 2.93 6.48
CA MET A 179 -13.35 3.47 7.81
C MET A 179 -14.76 4.09 7.91
N PRO A 180 -15.55 3.77 8.96
CA PRO A 180 -15.44 2.56 9.77
C PRO A 180 -15.92 1.34 8.97
N MET A 181 -15.24 0.20 9.07
CA MET A 181 -15.84 -1.06 8.63
C MET A 181 -16.86 -1.46 9.69
N HIS A 182 -18.14 -1.49 9.30
CA HIS A 182 -19.17 -2.15 10.11
C HIS A 182 -18.80 -3.64 10.18
N SER A 183 -18.55 -4.13 11.39
CA SER A 183 -18.43 -5.56 11.70
C SER A 183 -19.70 -6.31 11.34
#